data_AF-A0AAE5H8T8-F1
#
_entry.id   AF-A0AAE5H8T8-F1
#
_cell.length_a   1.000
_cell.length_b   1.000
_cell.length_c   1.000
_cell.angle_alpha   90.00
_cell.angle_beta   90.00
_cell.angle_gamma   90.00
#
_symmetry.space_group_name_H-M   'P 1'
#
loop_
_entity.id
_entity.type
_entity.pdbx_description
1 polymer ?
#
loop_
_entity_poly.entity_id
_entity_poly.type
_entity_poly.pdbx_seq_one_letter_code
_entity_poly.pdbx_strand_id
1 'polypeptide(L)'
;MSDKNITKGDYSPIITDSTFTFDMKLKHKSVMERKEKIYIPLIEDLNKSFIFSNRDLFSKLEFPFLKEVLDKQYLYRLDDELFNEFKTFYNLVHKFNKLDLTYIASNLIESSFHEGFYRLYGKIIDGRMPIYDNEDNFVDWEDVEPEEFDNIRLISSDNKGIIELINHQYDYDYSFDGFGYDYESQLNINPYLSRFYEFALAKRNKKNSPERKPLIDWNGSPENYIAYNYDFYSNFYSDGKVEEKEHILLEIKEYRVTLLNKLDNILKYIFVTYEKE
;
A
#
# COMPACT_ATOMS: atom_id res chain seq x y z
N MET A 1 -20.15 72.60 61.66
CA MET A 1 -18.89 71.83 61.53
C MET A 1 -19.25 70.57 60.75
N SER A 2 -18.76 70.23 59.57
CA SER A 2 -17.69 70.71 58.69
C SER A 2 -17.96 70.10 57.31
N ASP A 3 -17.76 70.87 56.24
CA ASP A 3 -17.76 70.45 54.84
C ASP A 3 -16.77 69.32 54.52
N LYS A 4 -17.06 68.56 53.44
CA LYS A 4 -16.18 68.44 52.26
C LYS A 4 -16.88 67.78 51.05
N ASN A 5 -16.98 68.56 49.96
CA ASN A 5 -17.15 68.11 48.57
C ASN A 5 -15.90 67.35 48.07
N ILE A 6 -16.04 66.49 47.05
CA ILE A 6 -15.31 66.49 45.75
C ILE A 6 -15.86 65.37 44.82
N THR A 7 -15.76 65.64 43.53
CA THR A 7 -16.47 65.22 42.31
C THR A 7 -15.91 64.01 41.52
N LYS A 8 -16.80 63.41 40.69
CA LYS A 8 -16.66 62.86 39.30
C LYS A 8 -15.47 61.94 38.90
N GLY A 9 -15.81 60.91 38.10
CA GLY A 9 -14.94 60.22 37.13
C GLY A 9 -15.36 58.75 36.94
N ASP A 10 -16.32 58.44 36.05
CA ASP A 10 -16.07 57.96 34.68
C ASP A 10 -14.95 56.92 34.56
N TYR A 11 -15.29 55.65 34.28
CA TYR A 11 -14.64 54.79 33.29
C TYR A 11 -15.55 53.59 32.97
N SER A 12 -16.66 53.85 32.28
CA SER A 12 -17.11 52.90 31.24
C SER A 12 -16.07 52.94 30.13
N PRO A 13 -15.52 51.81 29.64
CA PRO A 13 -14.72 51.85 28.43
C PRO A 13 -15.67 52.20 27.29
N ILE A 14 -15.53 53.43 26.80
CA ILE A 14 -16.07 53.84 25.51
C ILE A 14 -15.44 52.90 24.48
N ILE A 15 -16.24 51.97 23.94
CA ILE A 15 -15.89 51.23 22.73
C ILE A 15 -15.86 52.28 21.62
N THR A 16 -14.67 52.76 21.28
CA THR A 16 -14.49 53.64 20.13
C THR A 16 -14.42 52.78 18.87
N ASP A 17 -15.01 53.25 17.76
CA ASP A 17 -14.99 52.58 16.45
C ASP A 17 -13.58 52.11 16.01
N SER A 18 -12.53 52.77 16.50
CA SER A 18 -11.12 52.40 16.28
C SER A 18 -10.71 51.05 16.89
N THR A 19 -11.23 50.69 18.08
CA THR A 19 -10.97 49.38 18.70
C THR A 19 -11.74 48.27 17.99
N PHE A 20 -12.98 48.54 17.58
CA PHE A 20 -13.80 47.62 16.81
C PHE A 20 -13.20 47.35 15.41
N THR A 21 -12.74 48.39 14.70
CA THR A 21 -12.08 48.25 13.39
C THR A 21 -10.69 47.60 13.48
N PHE A 22 -9.95 47.79 14.57
CA PHE A 22 -8.66 47.12 14.78
C PHE A 22 -8.84 45.62 15.05
N ASP A 23 -9.79 45.23 15.90
CA ASP A 23 -10.12 43.81 16.16
C ASP A 23 -10.66 43.11 14.91
N MET A 24 -11.45 43.81 14.08
CA MET A 24 -11.91 43.28 12.79
C MET A 24 -10.75 43.08 11.80
N LYS A 25 -9.80 44.01 11.70
CA LYS A 25 -8.61 43.89 10.84
C LYS A 25 -7.68 42.77 11.30
N LEU A 26 -7.51 42.59 12.62
CA LEU A 26 -6.74 41.48 13.19
C LEU A 26 -7.41 40.12 12.93
N LYS A 27 -8.74 40.03 13.07
CA LYS A 27 -9.51 38.83 12.69
C LYS A 27 -9.38 38.53 11.20
N HIS A 28 -9.51 39.53 10.33
CA HIS A 28 -9.36 39.37 8.89
C HIS A 28 -7.98 38.83 8.52
N LYS A 29 -6.90 39.47 8.97
CA LYS A 29 -5.53 39.02 8.72
C LYS A 29 -5.29 37.59 9.22
N SER A 30 -5.76 37.27 10.43
CA SER A 30 -5.62 35.92 10.99
C SER A 30 -6.38 34.86 10.17
N VAL A 31 -7.56 35.19 9.63
CA VAL A 31 -8.35 34.26 8.80
C VAL A 31 -7.67 34.04 7.45
N MET A 32 -7.17 35.10 6.81
CA MET A 32 -6.44 35.00 5.55
C MET A 32 -5.15 34.17 5.70
N GLU A 33 -4.40 34.38 6.80
CA GLU A 33 -3.22 33.57 7.09
C GLU A 33 -3.55 32.08 7.27
N ARG A 34 -4.69 31.74 7.90
CA ARG A 34 -5.11 30.33 8.04
C ARG A 34 -5.51 29.73 6.69
N LYS A 35 -6.22 30.48 5.85
CA LYS A 35 -6.53 30.07 4.47
C LYS A 35 -5.27 29.69 3.70
N GLU A 36 -4.29 30.59 3.68
CA GLU A 36 -3.05 30.43 2.90
C GLU A 36 -2.11 29.36 3.48
N LYS A 37 -1.97 29.28 4.81
CA LYS A 37 -0.98 28.40 5.45
C LYS A 37 -1.51 27.03 5.84
N ILE A 38 -2.83 26.82 5.87
CA ILE A 38 -3.43 25.58 6.38
C ILE A 38 -4.39 24.98 5.36
N TYR A 39 -5.47 25.69 5.03
CA TYR A 39 -6.56 25.09 4.25
C TYR A 39 -6.18 24.83 2.79
N ILE A 40 -5.54 25.79 2.12
CA ILE A 40 -5.06 25.60 0.74
C ILE A 40 -4.00 24.47 0.68
N PRO A 41 -2.95 24.47 1.52
CA PRO A 41 -1.97 23.38 1.52
C PRO A 41 -2.56 22.00 1.84
N LEU A 42 -3.57 21.90 2.72
CA LEU A 42 -4.28 20.64 2.97
C LEU A 42 -5.00 20.13 1.72
N ILE A 43 -5.68 21.01 0.98
CA ILE A 43 -6.33 20.64 -0.29
C ILE A 43 -5.28 20.15 -1.30
N GLU A 44 -4.16 20.87 -1.43
CA GLU A 44 -3.09 20.47 -2.32
C GLU A 44 -2.49 19.11 -1.95
N ASP A 45 -2.24 18.86 -0.66
CA ASP A 45 -1.68 17.60 -0.16
C ASP A 45 -2.64 16.44 -0.41
N LEU A 46 -3.94 16.64 -0.16
CA LEU A 46 -4.98 15.64 -0.47
C LEU A 46 -5.06 15.35 -1.97
N ASN A 47 -4.80 16.33 -2.84
CA ASN A 47 -4.88 16.18 -4.30
C ASN A 47 -3.64 15.55 -4.93
N LYS A 48 -2.42 15.89 -4.46
CA LYS A 48 -1.15 15.42 -5.05
C LYS A 48 -1.02 13.90 -5.02
N SER A 49 -1.50 13.27 -3.97
CA SER A 49 -1.29 11.84 -3.71
C SER A 49 -2.34 10.94 -4.37
N PHE A 50 -3.20 11.48 -5.23
CA PHE A 50 -4.28 10.74 -5.90
C PHE A 50 -4.16 10.72 -7.43
N ILE A 51 -2.99 11.03 -7.97
CA ILE A 51 -2.66 10.85 -9.40
C ILE A 51 -2.55 9.35 -9.78
N PHE A 52 -2.71 8.44 -8.81
CA PHE A 52 -2.65 6.99 -9.03
C PHE A 52 -3.86 6.45 -9.82
N SER A 53 -3.62 5.38 -10.56
CA SER A 53 -4.69 4.65 -11.25
C SER A 53 -5.74 4.15 -10.25
N ASN A 54 -6.98 3.96 -10.71
CA ASN A 54 -8.07 3.48 -9.84
C ASN A 54 -7.79 2.12 -9.16
N ARG A 55 -6.75 1.39 -9.57
CA ARG A 55 -6.40 0.06 -9.05
C ARG A 55 -4.98 -0.03 -8.48
N ASP A 56 -4.34 1.08 -8.18
CA ASP A 56 -2.99 1.03 -7.61
C ASP A 56 -3.03 0.56 -6.14
N LEU A 57 -2.68 -0.71 -5.92
CA LEU A 57 -2.57 -1.34 -4.61
C LEU A 57 -1.12 -1.43 -4.10
N PHE A 58 -0.14 -0.99 -4.89
CA PHE A 58 1.28 -1.20 -4.62
C PHE A 58 2.00 0.08 -4.22
N SER A 59 1.57 1.22 -4.77
CA SER A 59 2.14 2.52 -4.40
C SER A 59 1.79 2.90 -2.97
N LYS A 60 2.77 3.50 -2.29
CA LYS A 60 2.53 4.11 -0.97
C LYS A 60 1.80 5.43 -1.13
N LEU A 61 0.81 5.64 -0.27
CA LEU A 61 0.10 6.91 -0.16
C LEU A 61 0.78 7.79 0.89
N GLU A 62 1.19 8.99 0.50
CA GLU A 62 1.91 9.92 1.39
C GLU A 62 1.20 11.27 1.44
N PHE A 63 0.99 11.79 2.65
CA PHE A 63 0.37 13.11 2.88
C PHE A 63 1.26 13.89 3.86
N PRO A 64 2.41 14.42 3.39
CA PRO A 64 3.42 15.03 4.26
C PRO A 64 2.89 16.24 5.02
N PHE A 65 2.09 17.09 4.40
CA PHE A 65 1.56 18.28 5.08
C PHE A 65 0.47 17.91 6.09
N LEU A 66 -0.43 17.00 5.73
CA LEU A 66 -1.42 16.46 6.66
C LEU A 66 -0.75 15.85 7.90
N LYS A 67 0.31 15.06 7.70
CA LYS A 67 1.09 14.48 8.80
C LYS A 67 1.63 15.57 9.72
N GLU A 68 2.25 16.61 9.14
CA GLU A 68 2.77 17.74 9.90
C GLU A 68 1.67 18.43 10.72
N VAL A 69 0.50 18.65 10.12
CA VAL A 69 -0.64 19.28 10.79
C VAL A 69 -1.12 18.44 11.98
N LEU A 70 -1.20 17.12 11.81
CA LEU A 70 -1.59 16.20 12.88
C LEU A 70 -0.56 16.14 14.01
N ASP A 71 0.73 16.06 13.66
CA ASP A 71 1.84 15.98 14.63
C ASP A 71 2.00 17.30 15.41
N LYS A 72 1.73 18.44 14.77
CA LYS A 72 1.89 19.78 15.35
C LYS A 72 0.55 20.47 15.59
N GLN A 73 -0.46 19.76 16.08
CA GLN A 73 -1.78 20.35 16.34
C GLN A 73 -1.75 21.59 17.26
N TYR A 74 -0.78 21.69 18.17
CA TYR A 74 -0.58 22.88 19.01
C TYR A 74 -0.28 24.16 18.21
N LEU A 75 0.33 24.01 17.03
CA LEU A 75 0.70 25.09 16.12
C LEU A 75 -0.46 25.45 15.19
N TYR A 76 -1.06 24.44 14.53
CA TYR A 76 -2.09 24.65 13.52
C TYR A 76 -3.47 24.91 14.09
N ARG A 77 -3.78 24.33 15.27
CA ARG A 77 -5.03 24.52 16.01
C ARG A 77 -6.24 24.34 15.09
N LEU A 78 -6.33 23.19 14.42
CA LEU A 78 -7.56 22.81 13.72
C LEU A 78 -8.69 22.67 14.75
N ASP A 79 -9.92 22.92 14.32
CA ASP A 79 -11.09 22.56 15.13
C ASP A 79 -11.13 21.05 15.38
N ASP A 80 -11.69 20.64 16.52
CA ASP A 80 -11.64 19.25 16.96
C ASP A 80 -12.36 18.29 16.00
N GLU A 81 -13.44 18.75 15.35
CA GLU A 81 -14.16 17.95 14.35
C GLU A 81 -13.26 17.65 13.15
N LEU A 82 -12.74 18.70 12.50
CA LEU A 82 -11.87 18.57 11.34
C LEU A 82 -10.58 17.82 11.67
N PHE A 83 -9.99 18.07 12.85
CA PHE A 83 -8.80 17.34 13.31
C PHE A 83 -9.07 15.83 13.42
N ASN A 84 -10.20 15.43 14.00
CA ASN A 84 -10.54 14.02 14.16
C ASN A 84 -10.83 13.32 12.83
N GLU A 85 -11.43 14.02 11.87
CA GLU A 85 -11.63 13.47 10.53
C GLU A 85 -10.31 13.27 9.79
N PHE A 86 -9.42 14.27 9.85
CA PHE A 86 -8.08 14.15 9.29
C PHE A 86 -7.28 13.01 9.92
N LYS A 87 -7.37 12.85 11.24
CA LYS A 87 -6.74 11.74 11.96
C LYS A 87 -7.31 10.39 11.51
N THR A 88 -8.62 10.31 11.32
CA THR A 88 -9.27 9.07 10.87
C THR A 88 -8.83 8.71 9.45
N PHE A 89 -8.85 9.67 8.54
CA PHE A 89 -8.32 9.51 7.19
C PHE A 89 -6.84 9.08 7.18
N TYR A 90 -6.00 9.74 7.97
CA TYR A 90 -4.58 9.40 8.07
C TYR A 90 -4.34 7.98 8.61
N ASN A 91 -5.18 7.52 9.55
CA ASN A 91 -5.13 6.15 10.05
C ASN A 91 -5.52 5.13 8.97
N LEU A 92 -6.49 5.42 8.11
CA LEU A 92 -6.83 4.55 6.96
C LEU A 92 -5.66 4.44 6.00
N VAL A 93 -5.01 5.57 5.67
CA VAL A 93 -3.80 5.60 4.84
C VAL A 93 -2.68 4.75 5.45
N HIS A 94 -2.47 4.86 6.77
CA HIS A 94 -1.48 4.05 7.47
C HIS A 94 -1.81 2.54 7.41
N LYS A 95 -3.08 2.16 7.56
CA LYS A 95 -3.52 0.76 7.40
C LYS A 95 -3.25 0.26 5.99
N PHE A 96 -3.62 1.04 4.97
CA PHE A 96 -3.35 0.71 3.57
C PHE A 96 -1.86 0.47 3.31
N ASN A 97 -1.00 1.40 3.73
CA ASN A 97 0.45 1.31 3.52
C ASN A 97 1.13 0.17 4.29
N LYS A 98 0.49 -0.36 5.34
CA LYS A 98 1.00 -1.48 6.14
C LYS A 98 0.77 -2.83 5.47
N LEU A 99 -0.25 -2.95 4.62
CA LEU A 99 -0.54 -4.19 3.91
C LEU A 99 0.45 -4.37 2.77
N ASP A 100 1.27 -5.41 2.86
CA ASP A 100 2.26 -5.76 1.84
C ASP A 100 1.72 -6.88 0.95
N LEU A 101 1.23 -6.51 -0.24
CA LEU A 101 0.68 -7.47 -1.18
C LEU A 101 1.79 -8.24 -1.93
N THR A 102 3.00 -7.68 -2.05
CA THR A 102 4.09 -8.41 -2.71
C THR A 102 4.56 -9.56 -1.82
N TYR A 103 4.56 -9.38 -0.50
CA TYR A 103 4.80 -10.47 0.44
C TYR A 103 3.77 -11.62 0.30
N ILE A 104 2.47 -11.29 0.14
CA ILE A 104 1.42 -12.31 -0.06
C ILE A 104 1.67 -13.08 -1.36
N ALA A 105 1.89 -12.36 -2.47
CA ALA A 105 2.16 -12.98 -3.76
C ALA A 105 3.45 -13.82 -3.76
N SER A 106 4.51 -13.35 -3.10
CA SER A 106 5.77 -14.06 -2.93
C SER A 106 5.56 -15.43 -2.26
N ASN A 107 4.84 -15.46 -1.13
CA ASN A 107 4.51 -16.71 -0.44
C ASN A 107 3.66 -17.66 -1.30
N LEU A 108 2.72 -17.12 -2.10
CA LEU A 108 1.91 -17.92 -3.01
C LEU A 108 2.78 -18.56 -4.11
N ILE A 109 3.69 -17.79 -4.72
CA ILE A 109 4.63 -18.27 -5.76
C ILE A 109 5.53 -19.38 -5.19
N GLU A 110 6.06 -19.19 -3.98
CA GLU A 110 6.88 -20.21 -3.33
C GLU A 110 6.07 -21.48 -3.03
N SER A 111 4.88 -21.32 -2.45
CA SER A 111 4.02 -22.45 -2.09
C SER A 111 3.60 -23.27 -3.31
N SER A 112 3.20 -22.59 -4.39
CA SER A 112 2.82 -23.23 -5.65
C SER A 112 4.02 -23.88 -6.35
N PHE A 113 5.21 -23.28 -6.24
CA PHE A 113 6.42 -23.91 -6.74
C PHE A 113 6.74 -25.20 -5.99
N HIS A 114 6.72 -25.17 -4.66
CA HIS A 114 6.97 -26.36 -3.83
C HIS A 114 5.97 -27.48 -4.17
N GLU A 115 4.68 -27.16 -4.24
CA GLU A 115 3.63 -28.13 -4.57
C GLU A 115 3.81 -28.70 -5.99
N GLY A 116 3.98 -27.84 -7.00
CA GLY A 116 4.16 -28.28 -8.37
C GLY A 116 5.46 -29.04 -8.59
N PHE A 117 6.54 -28.65 -7.92
CA PHE A 117 7.82 -29.35 -7.93
C PHE A 117 7.69 -30.76 -7.35
N TYR A 118 7.03 -30.90 -6.20
CA TYR A 118 6.77 -32.22 -5.61
C TYR A 118 5.85 -33.09 -6.47
N ARG A 119 4.84 -32.51 -7.11
CA ARG A 119 4.00 -33.24 -8.08
C ARG A 119 4.84 -33.73 -9.26
N LEU A 120 5.69 -32.87 -9.79
CA LEU A 120 6.46 -33.16 -11.00
C LEU A 120 7.61 -34.14 -10.77
N TYR A 121 8.32 -34.04 -9.65
CA TYR A 121 9.56 -34.78 -9.40
C TYR A 121 9.50 -35.72 -8.18
N GLY A 122 8.43 -35.66 -7.38
CA GLY A 122 8.34 -36.34 -6.09
C GLY A 122 9.13 -35.62 -4.99
N LYS A 123 9.12 -36.18 -3.76
CA LYS A 123 9.94 -35.66 -2.66
C LYS A 123 11.43 -35.91 -2.96
N ILE A 124 12.20 -34.84 -2.96
CA ILE A 124 13.64 -34.86 -3.23
C ILE A 124 14.38 -34.34 -2.00
N ILE A 125 15.48 -35.00 -1.67
CA ILE A 125 16.44 -34.60 -0.64
C ILE A 125 17.80 -34.58 -1.33
N ASP A 126 18.42 -33.40 -1.44
CA ASP A 126 19.71 -33.22 -2.14
C ASP A 126 20.91 -33.55 -1.22
N GLY A 127 20.68 -33.71 0.08
CA GLY A 127 21.71 -34.13 1.03
C GLY A 127 21.21 -34.14 2.47
N ARG A 128 22.15 -34.30 3.40
CA ARG A 128 21.91 -34.13 4.84
C ARG A 128 23.02 -33.29 5.46
N MET A 129 22.65 -32.35 6.32
CA MET A 129 23.60 -31.55 7.08
C MET A 129 23.55 -31.91 8.57
N PRO A 130 24.68 -31.92 9.28
CA PRO A 130 24.68 -32.18 10.71
C PRO A 130 24.18 -30.95 11.49
N ILE A 131 23.26 -31.18 12.42
CA ILE A 131 22.79 -30.22 13.42
C ILE A 131 23.66 -30.38 14.68
N TYR A 132 24.09 -29.25 15.24
CA TYR A 132 24.81 -29.20 16.51
C TYR A 132 23.99 -28.41 17.54
N ASP A 133 24.14 -28.76 18.81
CA ASP A 133 23.59 -27.96 19.91
C ASP A 133 24.45 -26.71 20.18
N ASN A 134 24.02 -25.89 21.14
CA ASN A 134 24.74 -24.67 21.52
C ASN A 134 26.13 -24.93 22.15
N GLU A 135 26.48 -26.20 22.41
CA GLU A 135 27.76 -26.64 22.93
C GLU A 135 28.61 -27.33 21.84
N ASP A 136 28.24 -27.17 20.56
CA ASP A 136 28.86 -27.79 19.38
C ASP A 136 28.85 -29.33 19.39
N ASN A 137 27.96 -29.95 20.17
CA ASN A 137 27.78 -31.40 20.12
C ASN A 137 26.80 -31.77 19.00
N PHE A 138 27.15 -32.78 18.21
CA PHE A 138 26.28 -33.31 17.16
C PHE A 138 24.97 -33.84 17.77
N VAL A 139 23.83 -33.39 17.24
CA VAL A 139 22.48 -33.75 17.71
C VAL A 139 21.78 -34.67 16.71
N ASP A 140 21.66 -34.24 15.46
CA ASP A 140 20.92 -34.97 14.43
C ASP A 140 21.35 -34.54 13.01
N TRP A 141 20.76 -35.15 11.99
CA TRP A 141 20.87 -34.73 10.60
C TRP A 141 19.60 -34.01 10.15
N GLU A 142 19.76 -32.87 9.47
CA GLU A 142 18.69 -32.18 8.76
C GLU A 142 18.75 -32.52 7.27
N ASP A 143 17.59 -32.82 6.67
CA ASP A 143 17.49 -33.01 5.22
C ASP A 143 17.71 -31.66 4.52
N VAL A 144 18.59 -31.65 3.52
CA VAL A 144 18.87 -30.45 2.72
C VAL A 144 17.87 -30.37 1.58
N GLU A 145 17.12 -29.26 1.53
CA GLU A 145 16.19 -28.97 0.46
C GLU A 145 16.90 -28.77 -0.89
N PRO A 146 16.21 -29.03 -2.01
CA PRO A 146 16.68 -28.70 -3.35
C PRO A 146 17.11 -27.22 -3.49
N GLU A 147 18.22 -26.93 -4.19
CA GLU A 147 18.66 -25.54 -4.47
C GLU A 147 17.59 -24.73 -5.24
N GLU A 148 16.68 -25.41 -5.95
CA GLU A 148 15.55 -24.78 -6.62
C GLU A 148 14.61 -24.05 -5.65
N PHE A 149 14.52 -24.48 -4.39
CA PHE A 149 13.71 -23.82 -3.35
C PHE A 149 14.35 -22.51 -2.87
N ASP A 150 15.67 -22.45 -2.81
CA ASP A 150 16.36 -21.19 -2.53
C ASP A 150 16.28 -20.23 -3.73
N ASN A 151 16.34 -20.76 -4.95
CA ASN A 151 16.20 -19.94 -6.15
C ASN A 151 14.81 -19.34 -6.27
N ILE A 152 13.73 -20.09 -5.95
CA ILE A 152 12.37 -19.53 -5.98
C ILE A 152 12.22 -18.41 -4.94
N ARG A 153 12.71 -18.63 -3.70
CA ARG A 153 12.74 -17.60 -2.63
C ARG A 153 13.49 -16.34 -3.07
N LEU A 154 14.59 -16.51 -3.79
CA LEU A 154 15.38 -15.39 -4.29
C LEU A 154 14.59 -14.57 -5.31
N ILE A 155 14.02 -15.21 -6.34
CA ILE A 155 13.31 -14.48 -7.41
C ILE A 155 11.94 -13.96 -6.93
N SER A 156 11.25 -14.67 -6.03
CA SER A 156 10.01 -14.22 -5.38
C SER A 156 10.23 -13.05 -4.41
N SER A 157 11.47 -12.69 -4.08
CA SER A 157 11.76 -11.50 -3.28
C SER A 157 11.83 -10.20 -4.11
N ASP A 158 11.86 -10.30 -5.45
CA ASP A 158 11.84 -9.12 -6.32
C ASP A 158 10.42 -8.56 -6.50
N ASN A 159 10.14 -7.47 -5.79
CA ASN A 159 8.87 -6.76 -5.88
C ASN A 159 8.52 -6.33 -7.31
N LYS A 160 9.50 -6.03 -8.19
CA LYS A 160 9.19 -5.61 -9.56
C LYS A 160 8.56 -6.73 -10.37
N GLY A 161 9.16 -7.92 -10.34
CA GLY A 161 8.60 -9.09 -11.01
C GLY A 161 7.22 -9.46 -10.49
N ILE A 162 6.98 -9.33 -9.18
CA ILE A 162 5.66 -9.59 -8.59
C ILE A 162 4.61 -8.59 -9.05
N ILE A 163 4.93 -7.30 -9.02
CA ILE A 163 4.01 -6.25 -9.48
C ILE A 163 3.72 -6.44 -10.98
N GLU A 164 4.73 -6.81 -11.77
CA GLU A 164 4.56 -7.15 -13.18
C GLU A 164 3.59 -8.34 -13.35
N LEU A 165 3.80 -9.45 -12.64
CA LEU A 165 2.91 -10.61 -12.65
C LEU A 165 1.45 -10.23 -12.33
N ILE A 166 1.23 -9.42 -11.30
CA ILE A 166 -0.15 -9.07 -10.87
C ILE A 166 -0.83 -8.15 -11.90
N ASN A 167 -0.09 -7.18 -12.46
CA ASN A 167 -0.64 -6.24 -13.45
C ASN A 167 -0.99 -6.90 -14.80
N HIS A 168 -0.37 -8.04 -15.13
CA HIS A 168 -0.56 -8.74 -16.39
C HIS A 168 -1.55 -9.93 -16.26
N GLN A 169 -2.56 -9.81 -15.40
CA GLN A 169 -3.58 -10.83 -15.13
C GLN A 169 -4.25 -11.42 -16.38
N TYR A 170 -4.40 -10.63 -17.43
CA TYR A 170 -5.12 -11.01 -18.64
C TYR A 170 -4.18 -11.38 -19.79
N ASP A 171 -2.87 -11.34 -19.57
CA ASP A 171 -1.85 -11.62 -20.57
C ASP A 171 -1.46 -13.09 -20.49
N TYR A 172 -2.33 -13.92 -21.09
CA TYR A 172 -2.09 -15.35 -21.23
C TYR A 172 -1.38 -15.65 -22.54
N ASP A 173 -0.44 -16.59 -22.49
CA ASP A 173 0.21 -17.09 -23.70
C ASP A 173 -0.64 -18.21 -24.32
N TYR A 174 -1.36 -17.87 -25.38
CA TYR A 174 -2.20 -18.81 -26.13
C TYR A 174 -1.41 -19.67 -27.13
N SER A 175 -0.08 -19.53 -27.20
CA SER A 175 0.76 -20.14 -28.25
C SER A 175 1.38 -21.50 -27.90
N PHE A 176 0.69 -22.33 -27.13
CA PHE A 176 1.06 -23.75 -27.00
C PHE A 176 0.49 -24.58 -28.16
N ASP A 177 1.20 -24.59 -29.29
CA ASP A 177 0.88 -25.33 -30.53
C ASP A 177 1.13 -26.87 -30.44
N GLY A 178 0.98 -27.45 -29.24
CA GLY A 178 1.18 -28.88 -28.98
C GLY A 178 -0.06 -29.75 -29.24
N PHE A 179 -1.23 -29.15 -29.45
CA PHE A 179 -2.47 -29.85 -29.76
C PHE A 179 -3.13 -29.18 -30.97
N GLY A 180 -3.39 -29.98 -32.00
CA GLY A 180 -3.94 -29.48 -33.26
C GLY A 180 -5.25 -28.73 -33.06
N TYR A 181 -5.33 -27.53 -33.65
CA TYR A 181 -6.52 -26.76 -34.02
C TYR A 181 -7.87 -27.14 -33.36
N ASP A 182 -7.93 -27.16 -32.03
CA ASP A 182 -9.17 -27.07 -31.28
C ASP A 182 -9.04 -25.88 -30.34
N TYR A 183 -9.85 -24.85 -30.63
CA TYR A 183 -9.89 -23.57 -29.91
C TYR A 183 -10.18 -23.74 -28.41
N GLU A 184 -10.62 -24.93 -27.97
CA GLU A 184 -10.92 -25.31 -26.59
C GLU A 184 -9.72 -25.88 -25.80
N SER A 185 -8.56 -26.11 -26.44
CA SER A 185 -7.40 -26.80 -25.82
C SER A 185 -6.17 -25.91 -25.60
N GLN A 186 -6.29 -24.59 -25.77
CA GLN A 186 -5.21 -23.65 -25.50
C GLN A 186 -4.89 -23.64 -24.01
N LEU A 187 -3.71 -24.16 -23.64
CA LEU A 187 -3.25 -24.17 -22.25
C LEU A 187 -3.11 -22.73 -21.77
N ASN A 188 -3.93 -22.35 -20.80
CA ASN A 188 -3.94 -21.01 -20.25
C ASN A 188 -2.76 -20.82 -19.28
N ILE A 189 -1.53 -20.75 -19.81
CA ILE A 189 -0.32 -20.61 -19.01
C ILE A 189 -0.03 -19.13 -18.84
N ASN A 190 0.15 -18.72 -17.58
CA ASN A 190 0.63 -17.38 -17.27
C ASN A 190 2.15 -17.28 -17.51
N PRO A 191 2.60 -16.54 -18.54
CA PRO A 191 4.01 -16.46 -18.88
C PRO A 191 4.84 -15.72 -17.82
N TYR A 192 4.24 -14.80 -17.06
CA TYR A 192 4.91 -14.08 -15.98
C TYR A 192 5.16 -14.99 -14.79
N LEU A 193 4.20 -15.84 -14.43
CA LEU A 193 4.37 -16.81 -13.36
C LEU A 193 5.39 -17.88 -13.75
N SER A 194 5.33 -18.35 -15.00
CA SER A 194 6.27 -19.34 -15.53
C SER A 194 7.72 -18.87 -15.45
N ARG A 195 8.01 -17.56 -15.62
CA ARG A 195 9.37 -17.01 -15.48
C ARG A 195 9.97 -17.20 -14.08
N PHE A 196 9.17 -17.12 -13.02
CA PHE A 196 9.67 -17.39 -11.66
C PHE A 196 10.13 -18.84 -11.54
N TYR A 197 9.33 -19.78 -12.07
CA TYR A 197 9.64 -21.20 -12.01
C TYR A 197 10.78 -21.59 -12.97
N GLU A 198 10.84 -20.99 -14.16
CA GLU A 198 11.97 -21.14 -15.09
C GLU A 198 13.26 -20.72 -14.40
N PHE A 199 13.26 -19.56 -13.74
CA PHE A 199 14.42 -19.08 -12.98
C PHE A 199 14.83 -20.09 -11.91
N ALA A 200 13.87 -20.62 -11.14
CA ALA A 200 14.16 -21.58 -10.08
C ALA A 200 14.77 -22.89 -10.61
N LEU A 201 14.26 -23.40 -11.74
CA LEU A 201 14.65 -24.69 -12.32
C LEU A 201 15.88 -24.63 -13.23
N ALA A 202 16.21 -23.44 -13.78
CA ALA A 202 17.24 -23.28 -14.79
C ALA A 202 18.62 -23.73 -14.30
N LYS A 203 19.30 -24.56 -15.10
CA LYS A 203 20.64 -25.09 -14.79
C LYS A 203 21.67 -24.01 -14.45
N ARG A 204 21.57 -22.83 -15.08
CA ARG A 204 22.45 -21.67 -14.83
C ARG A 204 22.38 -21.13 -13.40
N ASN A 205 21.27 -21.37 -12.70
CA ASN A 205 21.03 -20.90 -11.34
C ASN A 205 21.30 -21.99 -10.28
N LYS A 206 21.76 -23.17 -10.71
CA LYS A 206 22.07 -24.31 -9.83
C LYS A 206 23.58 -24.49 -9.78
N LYS A 207 24.11 -24.68 -8.58
CA LYS A 207 25.52 -24.95 -8.31
C LYS A 207 25.80 -26.45 -8.30
N ASN A 208 25.03 -27.21 -7.52
CA ASN A 208 25.31 -28.63 -7.30
C ASN A 208 24.12 -29.55 -7.58
N SER A 209 22.91 -29.02 -7.77
CA SER A 209 21.74 -29.87 -7.97
C SER A 209 21.82 -30.66 -9.29
N PRO A 210 21.57 -31.98 -9.25
CA PRO A 210 21.61 -32.83 -10.43
C PRO A 210 20.45 -32.52 -11.38
N GLU A 211 20.56 -33.03 -12.62
CA GLU A 211 19.45 -32.98 -13.55
C GLU A 211 18.32 -33.92 -13.09
N ARG A 212 17.10 -33.37 -13.00
CA ARG A 212 15.93 -34.08 -12.49
C ARG A 212 15.07 -34.58 -13.65
N LYS A 213 14.61 -35.82 -13.56
CA LYS A 213 13.66 -36.39 -14.53
C LYS A 213 12.25 -36.28 -13.97
N PRO A 214 11.32 -35.60 -14.68
CA PRO A 214 9.91 -35.60 -14.31
C PRO A 214 9.36 -37.01 -14.16
N LEU A 215 8.52 -37.22 -13.15
CA LEU A 215 7.72 -38.43 -12.95
C LEU A 215 6.43 -38.41 -13.77
N ILE A 216 6.01 -37.23 -14.21
CA ILE A 216 4.78 -37.00 -14.97
C ILE A 216 5.12 -36.85 -16.45
N ASP A 217 4.33 -37.53 -17.29
CA ASP A 217 4.39 -37.37 -18.74
C ASP A 217 3.68 -36.08 -19.15
N TRP A 218 4.45 -35.06 -19.50
CA TRP A 218 3.98 -33.72 -19.85
C TRP A 218 4.67 -33.25 -21.12
N ASN A 219 3.88 -32.78 -22.09
CA ASN A 219 4.37 -32.37 -23.41
C ASN A 219 4.95 -30.94 -23.46
N GLY A 220 5.09 -30.25 -22.31
CA GLY A 220 5.68 -28.92 -22.21
C GLY A 220 6.89 -28.87 -21.28
N SER A 221 7.34 -27.67 -20.93
CA SER A 221 8.44 -27.51 -19.97
C SER A 221 7.96 -27.69 -18.51
N PRO A 222 8.86 -28.09 -17.59
CA PRO A 222 8.58 -28.19 -16.16
C PRO A 222 7.96 -26.94 -15.53
N GLU A 223 8.47 -25.75 -15.85
CA GLU A 223 7.95 -24.47 -15.36
C GLU A 223 6.50 -24.22 -15.81
N ASN A 224 6.19 -24.57 -17.06
CA ASN A 224 4.84 -24.47 -17.60
C ASN A 224 3.90 -25.48 -16.96
N TYR A 225 4.38 -26.68 -16.63
CA TYR A 225 3.59 -27.65 -15.87
C TYR A 225 3.19 -27.08 -14.50
N ILE A 226 4.14 -26.51 -13.75
CA ILE A 226 3.88 -25.93 -12.44
C ILE A 226 2.91 -24.74 -12.55
N ALA A 227 3.13 -23.84 -13.51
CA ALA A 227 2.26 -22.68 -13.73
C ALA A 227 0.84 -23.06 -14.18
N TYR A 228 0.71 -24.08 -15.02
CA TYR A 228 -0.59 -24.55 -15.49
C TYR A 228 -1.45 -25.15 -14.36
N ASN A 229 -0.83 -25.86 -13.42
CA ASN A 229 -1.53 -26.56 -12.34
C ASN A 229 -1.85 -25.69 -11.13
N TYR A 230 -1.58 -24.38 -11.18
CA TYR A 230 -1.82 -23.46 -10.08
C TYR A 230 -2.52 -22.19 -10.54
N ASP A 231 -3.73 -21.96 -10.01
CA ASP A 231 -4.48 -20.74 -10.26
C ASP A 231 -4.01 -19.61 -9.33
N PHE A 232 -2.93 -18.94 -9.71
CA PHE A 232 -2.33 -17.87 -8.90
C PHE A 232 -3.31 -16.72 -8.64
N TYR A 233 -4.05 -16.27 -9.65
CA TYR A 233 -4.91 -15.09 -9.49
C TYR A 233 -6.11 -15.37 -8.59
N SER A 234 -6.75 -16.53 -8.73
CA SER A 234 -7.85 -16.88 -7.83
C SER A 234 -7.39 -16.98 -6.37
N ASN A 235 -6.20 -17.57 -6.13
CA ASN A 235 -5.64 -17.64 -4.77
C ASN A 235 -5.20 -16.27 -4.24
N PHE A 236 -4.65 -15.41 -5.09
CA PHE A 236 -4.22 -14.07 -4.69
C PHE A 236 -5.42 -13.18 -4.35
N TYR A 237 -6.43 -13.08 -5.22
CA TYR A 237 -7.59 -12.20 -5.00
C TYR A 237 -8.59 -12.74 -3.98
N SER A 238 -8.49 -14.02 -3.58
CA SER A 238 -9.26 -14.57 -2.46
C SER A 238 -8.57 -14.39 -1.10
N ASP A 239 -7.34 -13.87 -1.06
CA ASP A 239 -6.69 -13.54 0.20
C ASP A 239 -7.39 -12.33 0.84
N GLY A 240 -7.87 -12.51 2.08
CA GLY A 240 -8.63 -11.49 2.79
C GLY A 240 -7.87 -10.18 3.01
N LYS A 241 -6.53 -10.18 2.98
CA LYS A 241 -5.74 -8.94 3.05
C LYS A 241 -5.69 -8.19 1.72
N VAL A 242 -5.77 -8.90 0.60
CA VAL A 242 -5.90 -8.28 -0.73
C VAL A 242 -7.25 -7.59 -0.81
N GLU A 243 -8.33 -8.30 -0.45
CA GLU A 243 -9.69 -7.74 -0.35
C GLU A 243 -9.75 -6.55 0.62
N GLU A 244 -9.16 -6.68 1.82
CA GLU A 244 -9.07 -5.59 2.79
C GLU A 244 -8.36 -4.36 2.19
N LYS A 245 -7.24 -4.56 1.48
CA LYS A 245 -6.50 -3.44 0.90
C LYS A 245 -7.29 -2.72 -0.19
N GLU A 246 -8.03 -3.46 -1.02
CA GLU A 246 -8.95 -2.90 -2.01
C GLU A 246 -10.07 -2.09 -1.35
N HIS A 247 -10.68 -2.63 -0.29
CA HIS A 247 -11.71 -1.94 0.47
C HIS A 247 -11.20 -0.63 1.10
N ILE A 248 -10.03 -0.68 1.77
CA ILE A 248 -9.42 0.50 2.37
C ILE A 248 -9.12 1.56 1.29
N LEU A 249 -8.66 1.16 0.10
CA LEU A 249 -8.41 2.12 -0.99
C LEU A 249 -9.71 2.85 -1.42
N LEU A 250 -10.83 2.14 -1.48
CA LEU A 250 -12.15 2.73 -1.76
C LEU A 250 -12.56 3.70 -0.64
N GLU A 251 -12.43 3.30 0.62
CA GLU A 251 -12.72 4.17 1.76
C GLU A 251 -11.86 5.45 1.74
N ILE A 252 -10.56 5.34 1.47
CA ILE A 252 -9.66 6.50 1.37
C ILE A 252 -10.13 7.43 0.24
N LYS A 253 -10.52 6.90 -0.92
CA LYS A 253 -11.03 7.71 -2.04
C LYS A 253 -12.28 8.50 -1.65
N GLU A 254 -13.26 7.82 -1.07
CA GLU A 254 -14.54 8.41 -0.66
C GLU A 254 -14.34 9.45 0.45
N TYR A 255 -13.53 9.10 1.46
CA TYR A 255 -13.30 9.99 2.59
C TYR A 255 -12.47 11.21 2.19
N ARG A 256 -11.51 11.05 1.27
CA ARG A 256 -10.81 12.20 0.67
C ARG A 256 -11.78 13.18 0.03
N VAL A 257 -12.75 12.70 -0.76
CA VAL A 257 -13.74 13.58 -1.40
C VAL A 257 -14.55 14.34 -0.35
N THR A 258 -14.93 13.66 0.73
CA THR A 258 -15.62 14.29 1.87
C THR A 258 -14.77 15.39 2.51
N LEU A 259 -13.49 15.14 2.78
CA LEU A 259 -12.56 16.12 3.36
C LEU A 259 -12.34 17.32 2.44
N LEU A 260 -12.17 17.08 1.14
CA LEU A 260 -12.03 18.15 0.14
C LEU A 260 -13.27 19.06 0.13
N ASN A 261 -14.48 18.47 0.11
CA ASN A 261 -15.72 19.24 0.16
C ASN A 261 -15.83 20.09 1.44
N LYS A 262 -15.38 19.56 2.59
CA LYS A 262 -15.35 20.31 3.85
C LYS A 262 -14.38 21.49 3.78
N LEU A 263 -13.16 21.28 3.31
CA LEU A 263 -12.18 22.35 3.12
C LEU A 263 -12.68 23.42 2.14
N ASP A 264 -13.29 23.00 1.03
CA ASP A 264 -13.89 23.92 0.04
C ASP A 264 -15.01 24.76 0.65
N ASN A 265 -15.84 24.18 1.52
CA ASN A 265 -16.88 24.93 2.21
C ASN A 265 -16.29 25.95 3.21
N ILE A 266 -15.20 25.60 3.90
CA ILE A 266 -14.45 26.56 4.74
C ILE A 266 -13.92 27.71 3.88
N LEU A 267 -13.31 27.40 2.72
CA LEU A 267 -12.80 28.43 1.81
C LEU A 267 -13.91 29.31 1.24
N LYS A 268 -15.07 28.75 0.87
CA LYS A 268 -16.25 29.51 0.42
C LYS A 268 -16.76 30.43 1.51
N TYR A 269 -16.84 29.95 2.75
CA TYR A 269 -17.25 30.79 3.89
C TYR A 269 -16.27 31.95 4.10
N ILE A 270 -14.96 31.69 4.05
CA ILE A 270 -13.94 32.73 4.17
C ILE A 270 -14.10 33.75 3.05
N PHE A 271 -14.25 33.30 1.80
CA PHE A 271 -14.44 34.18 0.65
C PHE A 271 -15.67 35.09 0.83
N VAL A 272 -16.84 34.53 1.13
CA VAL A 272 -18.09 35.29 1.27
C VAL A 272 -18.05 36.28 2.44
N THR A 273 -17.35 35.94 3.53
CA THR A 273 -17.38 36.73 4.77
C THR A 273 -16.26 37.77 4.84
N TYR A 274 -15.10 37.49 4.25
CA TYR A 274 -13.87 38.27 4.43
C TYR A 274 -13.26 38.81 3.13
N GLU A 275 -13.62 38.27 1.95
CA GLU A 275 -13.01 38.67 0.68
C GLU A 275 -14.00 39.29 -0.31
N LYS A 276 -15.28 38.96 -0.19
CA LYS A 276 -16.34 39.48 -1.03
C LYS A 276 -16.73 40.89 -0.58
N GLU A 277 -16.02 41.87 -1.14
CA GLU A 277 -16.47 43.27 -1.25
C GLU A 277 -17.38 43.44 -2.47
#